data_AF-A0A179GJM7-F1
#
_entry.id   AF-A0A179GJM7-F1
#
_cell.length_a   1.000
_cell.length_b   1.000
_cell.length_c   1.000
_cell.angle_alpha   90.00
_cell.angle_beta   90.00
_cell.angle_gamma   90.00
#
_symmetry.space_group_name_H-M   'P 1'
#
loop_
_entity.id
_entity.type
_entity.pdbx_description
1 polymer ?
#
loop_
_entity_poly.entity_id
_entity_poly.type
_entity_poly.pdbx_seq_one_letter_code
_entity_poly.pdbx_strand_id
1 'polypeptide(L)'
;MYAIAKKIGLPATFVELRHQSTHEQLPSLAKLRSMARKALAWIWDYFWKNLAAEDAAAGNGARRADPCRDAVMGYLRGVGGNDGDEEARTARAVRELGRWDAERVLAAIADLQRTLPGNQVYLRCLKLSKEVKRAQEDKAAAEENTATPEPDTAGDVEENAAEMALGWSLYEGPWKPKPIGVV
;
A
#
# COMPACT_ATOMS: atom_id res chain seq x y z
N MET A 1 23.65 -19.94 30.56
CA MET A 1 23.13 -18.95 29.58
C MET A 1 23.44 -19.30 28.13
N TYR A 2 24.67 -19.72 27.79
CA TYR A 2 25.07 -20.02 26.40
C TYR A 2 24.26 -21.10 25.68
N ALA A 3 23.78 -22.13 26.39
CA ALA A 3 22.97 -23.20 25.80
C ALA A 3 21.63 -22.71 25.21
N ILE A 4 20.97 -21.75 25.87
CA ILE A 4 19.72 -21.16 25.37
C ILE A 4 20.01 -20.24 24.19
N ALA A 5 21.07 -19.43 24.28
CA ALA A 5 21.50 -18.56 23.18
C ALA A 5 21.79 -19.35 21.90
N LYS A 6 22.45 -20.51 22.02
CA LYS A 6 22.71 -21.41 20.90
C LYS A 6 21.42 -21.95 20.28
N LYS A 7 20.41 -22.28 21.09
CA LYS A 7 19.12 -22.78 20.59
C LYS A 7 18.35 -21.74 19.77
N ILE A 8 18.40 -20.47 20.16
CA ILE A 8 17.71 -19.36 19.46
C ILE A 8 18.56 -18.71 18.36
N GLY A 9 19.79 -19.20 18.13
CA GLY A 9 20.70 -18.61 17.15
C GLY A 9 21.25 -17.22 17.53
N LEU A 10 21.22 -16.86 18.82
CA LEU A 10 21.78 -15.61 19.30
C LEU A 10 23.31 -15.70 19.34
N PRO A 11 24.05 -14.78 18.69
CA PRO A 11 25.51 -14.76 18.75
C PRO A 11 26.04 -14.75 20.19
N ALA A 12 26.94 -15.67 20.51
CA ALA A 12 27.53 -15.83 21.85
C ALA A 12 28.21 -14.54 22.34
N THR A 13 28.68 -13.68 21.42
CA THR A 13 29.25 -12.36 21.71
C THR A 13 28.31 -11.44 22.48
N PHE A 14 26.99 -11.57 22.31
CA PHE A 14 26.02 -10.76 23.08
C PHE A 14 25.86 -11.27 24.51
N VAL A 15 25.92 -12.59 24.71
CA VAL A 15 25.87 -13.20 26.04
C VAL A 15 27.13 -12.86 26.83
N GLU A 16 28.28 -12.91 26.17
CA GLU A 16 29.56 -12.52 26.74
C GLU A 16 29.57 -11.03 27.08
N LEU A 17 29.15 -10.16 26.15
CA LEU A 17 29.05 -8.72 26.41
C LEU A 17 28.14 -8.41 27.60
N ARG A 18 27.03 -9.13 27.75
CA ARG A 18 26.13 -9.00 28.91
C ARG A 18 26.86 -9.36 30.21
N HIS A 19 27.56 -10.50 30.24
CA HIS A 19 28.30 -10.93 31.43
C HIS A 19 29.37 -9.91 31.85
N GLN A 20 30.16 -9.45 30.87
CA GLN A 20 31.19 -8.43 31.11
C GLN A 20 30.60 -7.12 31.63
N SER A 21 29.47 -6.68 31.06
CA SER A 21 28.85 -5.41 31.45
C SER A 21 28.29 -5.41 32.89
N THR A 22 27.98 -6.58 33.46
CA THR A 22 27.37 -6.68 34.79
C THR A 22 28.34 -7.12 35.88
N HIS A 23 29.34 -7.94 35.56
CA HIS A 23 30.22 -8.56 36.55
C HIS A 23 31.70 -8.19 36.39
N GLU A 24 32.10 -7.69 35.23
CA GLU A 24 33.49 -7.32 34.96
C GLU A 24 33.61 -5.80 34.75
N GLN A 25 34.73 -5.38 34.17
CA GLN A 25 34.97 -3.99 33.87
C GLN A 25 34.11 -3.51 32.70
N LEU A 26 33.56 -2.30 32.85
CA LEU A 26 32.66 -1.71 31.87
C LEU A 26 33.32 -1.67 30.47
N PRO A 27 32.66 -2.23 29.44
CA PRO A 27 33.18 -2.22 28.08
C PRO A 27 33.38 -0.81 27.54
N SER A 28 34.39 -0.63 26.70
CA SER A 28 34.65 0.66 26.06
C SER A 28 33.49 1.12 25.17
N LEU A 29 33.33 2.44 25.04
CA LEU A 29 32.28 3.04 24.21
C LEU A 29 32.33 2.56 22.75
N ALA A 30 33.53 2.37 22.19
CA ALA A 30 33.71 1.85 20.84
C ALA A 30 33.15 0.42 20.69
N LYS A 31 33.42 -0.46 21.67
CA LYS A 31 32.89 -1.82 21.71
C LYS A 31 31.36 -1.79 21.81
N LEU A 32 30.80 -0.96 22.70
CA LEU A 32 29.34 -0.81 22.85
C LEU A 32 28.66 -0.30 21.56
N ARG A 33 29.20 0.72 20.91
CA ARG A 33 28.66 1.24 19.64
C ARG A 33 28.65 0.18 18.54
N SER A 34 29.74 -0.56 18.39
CA SER A 34 29.81 -1.66 17.40
C SER A 34 28.78 -2.74 17.72
N MET A 35 28.68 -3.16 18.98
CA MET A 35 27.76 -4.21 19.39
C MET A 35 26.29 -3.78 19.29
N ALA A 36 25.95 -2.53 19.59
CA ALA A 36 24.61 -1.99 19.42
C ALA A 36 24.16 -2.01 17.95
N ARG A 37 25.03 -1.61 17.00
CA ARG A 37 24.74 -1.70 15.56
C ARG A 37 24.48 -3.13 15.11
N LYS A 38 25.32 -4.07 15.58
CA LYS A 38 25.12 -5.51 15.30
C LYS A 38 23.82 -6.04 15.91
N ALA A 39 23.46 -5.58 17.11
CA ALA A 39 22.21 -5.97 17.76
C ALA A 39 20.98 -5.46 17.00
N LEU A 40 20.98 -4.20 16.56
CA LEU A 40 19.89 -3.64 15.75
C LEU A 40 19.69 -4.41 14.44
N ALA A 41 20.78 -4.70 13.72
CA ALA A 41 20.72 -5.53 12.51
C ALA A 41 20.18 -6.94 12.81
N TRP A 42 20.62 -7.56 13.91
CA TRP A 42 20.12 -8.88 14.31
C TRP A 42 18.63 -8.87 14.65
N ILE A 43 18.13 -7.88 15.40
CA ILE A 43 16.70 -7.76 15.74
C ILE A 43 15.87 -7.53 14.46
N TRP A 44 16.36 -6.70 13.54
CA TRP A 44 15.72 -6.50 12.24
C TRP A 44 15.54 -7.83 11.50
N ASP A 45 16.63 -8.60 11.39
CA ASP A 45 16.61 -9.88 10.68
C ASP A 45 15.84 -10.99 11.39
N TYR A 46 15.77 -10.95 12.72
CA TYR A 46 15.10 -11.98 13.49
C TYR A 46 13.59 -11.77 13.58
N PHE A 47 13.15 -10.51 13.69
CA PHE A 47 11.76 -10.17 13.99
C PHE A 47 11.14 -9.23 12.94
N TRP A 48 11.65 -8.01 12.80
CA TRP A 48 10.95 -6.95 12.06
C TRP A 48 10.78 -7.21 10.57
N LYS A 49 11.75 -7.84 9.91
CA LYS A 49 11.62 -8.14 8.47
C LYS A 49 10.46 -9.10 8.17
N ASN A 50 10.13 -9.97 9.13
CA ASN A 50 9.07 -10.95 8.97
C ASN A 50 7.70 -10.30 9.16
N LEU A 51 7.59 -9.25 9.98
CA LEU A 51 6.35 -8.46 10.10
C LEU A 51 5.99 -7.75 8.80
N ALA A 52 6.95 -7.21 8.04
CA ALA A 52 6.64 -6.61 6.75
C ALA A 52 6.15 -7.65 5.72
N ALA A 53 6.68 -8.87 5.79
CA ALA A 53 6.23 -9.99 4.99
C ALA A 53 4.86 -10.52 5.47
N GLU A 54 4.61 -10.51 6.77
CA GLU A 54 3.34 -10.88 7.39
C GLU A 54 2.28 -9.80 7.19
N ASP A 55 2.56 -8.50 7.23
CA ASP A 55 1.61 -7.46 6.80
C ASP A 55 1.32 -7.60 5.31
N ALA A 56 2.32 -7.99 4.52
CA ALA A 56 2.14 -8.37 3.13
C ALA A 56 1.49 -9.76 2.92
N ALA A 57 1.25 -10.56 3.97
CA ALA A 57 0.61 -11.90 3.90
C ALA A 57 -0.76 -11.95 4.62
N ALA A 58 -0.88 -11.31 5.78
CA ALA A 58 -2.07 -11.05 6.60
C ALA A 58 -2.91 -9.89 6.04
N GLY A 59 -2.28 -8.91 5.37
CA GLY A 59 -2.96 -7.99 4.46
C GLY A 59 -3.32 -8.63 3.10
N ASN A 60 -3.17 -9.96 2.96
CA ASN A 60 -3.07 -10.65 1.67
C ASN A 60 -4.12 -11.73 1.41
N GLY A 61 -5.34 -11.49 1.89
CA GLY A 61 -6.50 -11.83 1.07
C GLY A 61 -6.69 -10.87 -0.13
N ALA A 62 -6.10 -9.66 -0.07
CA ALA A 62 -6.41 -8.54 -0.99
C ALA A 62 -5.32 -8.18 -2.02
N ARG A 63 -4.04 -8.55 -1.82
CA ARG A 63 -3.02 -8.58 -2.90
C ARG A 63 -2.86 -10.00 -3.46
N ARG A 64 -3.92 -10.82 -3.37
CA ARG A 64 -4.18 -11.84 -4.41
C ARG A 64 -4.17 -11.08 -5.73
N ALA A 65 -3.12 -11.27 -6.52
CA ALA A 65 -3.07 -10.99 -7.96
C ALA A 65 -4.03 -9.87 -8.35
N ASP A 66 -3.70 -8.59 -8.09
CA ASP A 66 -4.59 -7.49 -8.49
C ASP A 66 -4.78 -7.65 -9.99
N PRO A 67 -5.96 -8.11 -10.46
CA PRO A 67 -6.09 -8.58 -11.82
C PRO A 67 -5.83 -7.44 -12.82
N CYS A 68 -6.00 -6.19 -12.36
CA CYS A 68 -5.63 -4.97 -13.06
C CYS A 68 -4.11 -4.82 -13.18
N ARG A 69 -3.37 -4.92 -12.08
CA ARG A 69 -1.90 -4.87 -12.07
C ARG A 69 -1.29 -5.98 -12.93
N ASP A 70 -1.83 -7.20 -12.86
CA ASP A 70 -1.34 -8.32 -13.66
C ASP A 70 -1.61 -8.14 -15.16
N ALA A 71 -2.74 -7.54 -15.54
CA ALA A 71 -3.02 -7.16 -16.92
C ALA A 71 -2.04 -6.09 -17.43
N VAL A 72 -1.74 -5.06 -16.62
CA VAL A 72 -0.72 -4.06 -16.97
C VAL A 72 0.67 -4.70 -17.09
N MET A 73 1.04 -5.59 -16.18
CA MET A 73 2.30 -6.35 -16.27
C MET A 73 2.36 -7.30 -17.47
N GLY A 74 1.22 -7.81 -17.93
CA GLY A 74 1.09 -8.58 -19.18
C GLY A 74 1.44 -7.73 -20.40
N TYR A 75 0.91 -6.51 -20.47
CA TYR A 75 1.26 -5.53 -21.51
C TYR A 75 2.76 -5.16 -21.48
N LEU A 76 3.32 -4.93 -20.28
CA LEU A 76 4.74 -4.58 -20.11
C LEU A 76 5.70 -5.74 -20.39
N ARG A 77 5.28 -7.00 -20.26
CA ARG A 77 6.11 -8.17 -20.61
C ARG A 77 6.30 -8.36 -22.12
N GLY A 78 5.49 -7.71 -22.95
CA GLY A 78 5.66 -7.66 -24.41
C GLY A 78 6.80 -6.75 -24.89
N VAL A 79 7.74 -6.39 -24.02
CA VAL A 79 8.94 -5.59 -24.35
C VAL A 79 9.91 -6.48 -25.13
N GLY A 80 10.01 -6.24 -26.45
CA GLY A 80 10.97 -6.93 -27.33
C GLY A 80 10.42 -7.49 -28.65
N GLY A 81 9.10 -7.37 -28.94
CA GLY A 81 8.51 -7.80 -30.22
C GLY A 81 8.28 -6.65 -31.21
N ASN A 82 8.29 -6.98 -32.52
CA ASN A 82 8.14 -6.09 -33.69
C ASN A 82 7.21 -4.87 -33.46
N ASP A 83 7.65 -3.67 -33.85
CA ASP A 83 7.01 -2.38 -33.57
C ASP A 83 5.60 -2.23 -34.19
N GLY A 84 5.34 -2.92 -35.31
CA GLY A 84 4.07 -2.81 -36.05
C GLY A 84 2.82 -3.25 -35.27
N ASP A 85 2.97 -4.04 -34.20
CA ASP A 85 1.85 -4.57 -33.41
C ASP A 85 1.63 -3.81 -32.08
N GLU A 86 2.40 -2.77 -31.78
CA GLU A 86 2.35 -2.09 -30.48
C GLU A 86 1.02 -1.35 -30.26
N GLU A 87 0.50 -0.71 -31.30
CA GLU A 87 -0.76 0.05 -31.23
C GLU A 87 -1.96 -0.89 -31.05
N ALA A 88 -1.99 -2.01 -31.78
CA ALA A 88 -3.00 -3.05 -31.59
C ALA A 88 -2.91 -3.72 -30.21
N ARG A 89 -1.71 -3.88 -29.65
CA ARG A 89 -1.51 -4.36 -28.27
C ARG A 89 -2.00 -3.35 -27.23
N THR A 90 -1.74 -2.07 -27.45
CA THR A 90 -2.19 -0.98 -26.57
C THR A 90 -3.72 -0.90 -26.58
N ALA A 91 -4.36 -0.94 -27.75
CA ALA A 91 -5.81 -0.95 -27.88
C ALA A 91 -6.46 -2.18 -27.20
N ARG A 92 -5.85 -3.36 -27.33
CA ARG A 92 -6.29 -4.57 -26.61
C ARG A 92 -6.16 -4.41 -25.10
N ALA A 93 -5.03 -3.90 -24.62
CA ALA A 93 -4.81 -3.65 -23.21
C ALA A 93 -5.80 -2.62 -22.63
N VAL A 94 -6.08 -1.53 -23.34
CA VAL A 94 -7.06 -0.52 -22.92
C VAL A 94 -8.47 -1.10 -22.86
N ARG A 95 -8.86 -1.93 -23.84
CA ARG A 95 -10.16 -2.63 -23.83
C ARG A 95 -10.28 -3.61 -22.66
N GLU A 96 -9.22 -4.37 -22.39
CA GLU A 96 -9.17 -5.29 -21.25
C GLU A 96 -9.15 -4.56 -19.91
N LEU A 97 -8.50 -3.40 -19.84
CA LEU A 97 -8.45 -2.54 -18.65
C LEU A 97 -9.75 -1.78 -18.41
N GLY A 98 -10.57 -1.57 -19.45
CA GLY A 98 -11.87 -0.93 -19.36
C GLY A 98 -12.92 -1.69 -18.53
N ARG A 99 -12.61 -2.91 -18.06
CA ARG A 99 -13.44 -3.67 -17.10
C ARG A 99 -13.27 -3.21 -15.64
N TRP A 100 -12.26 -2.38 -15.36
CA TRP A 100 -12.04 -1.78 -14.05
C TRP A 100 -12.21 -0.27 -14.12
N ASP A 101 -12.38 0.34 -12.95
CA ASP A 101 -12.41 1.79 -12.78
C ASP A 101 -11.10 2.43 -13.28
N ALA A 102 -11.22 3.54 -14.01
CA ALA A 102 -10.10 4.27 -14.59
C ALA A 102 -9.13 4.78 -13.50
N GLU A 103 -9.66 5.27 -12.37
CA GLU A 103 -8.89 5.68 -11.19
C GLU A 103 -8.00 4.54 -10.68
N ARG A 104 -8.56 3.33 -10.61
CA ARG A 104 -7.86 2.13 -10.17
C ARG A 104 -6.76 1.71 -11.15
N VAL A 105 -7.02 1.78 -12.46
CA VAL A 105 -6.04 1.46 -13.49
C VAL A 105 -4.87 2.46 -13.47
N LEU A 106 -5.17 3.75 -13.31
CA LEU A 106 -4.15 4.80 -13.24
C LEU A 106 -3.29 4.68 -11.97
N ALA A 107 -3.88 4.36 -10.83
CA ALA A 107 -3.15 4.08 -9.60
C ALA A 107 -2.19 2.90 -9.76
N ALA A 108 -2.64 1.80 -10.38
CA ALA A 108 -1.79 0.63 -10.65
C ALA A 108 -0.62 0.97 -11.59
N ILE A 109 -0.85 1.80 -12.63
CA ILE A 109 0.21 2.26 -13.54
C ILE A 109 1.22 3.16 -12.81
N ALA A 110 0.76 4.07 -11.95
CA ALA A 110 1.62 4.97 -11.17
C ALA A 110 2.51 4.19 -10.19
N ASP A 111 1.96 3.18 -9.52
CA ASP A 111 2.72 2.27 -8.65
C ASP A 111 3.80 1.52 -9.42
N LEU A 112 3.48 1.05 -10.64
CA LEU A 112 4.43 0.36 -11.51
C LEU A 112 5.55 1.29 -12.02
N GLN A 113 5.24 2.55 -12.34
CA GLN A 113 6.26 3.55 -12.72
C GLN A 113 7.26 3.84 -11.59
N ARG A 114 6.82 3.80 -10.33
CA ARG A 114 7.69 4.03 -9.16
C ARG A 114 8.57 2.83 -8.82
N THR A 115 8.15 1.62 -9.20
CA THR A 115 8.77 0.36 -8.77
C THR A 115 9.63 -0.31 -9.83
N LEU A 116 9.37 -0.08 -11.12
CA LEU A 116 10.10 -0.72 -12.23
C LEU A 116 11.23 0.18 -12.78
N PRO A 117 12.49 -0.29 -12.80
CA PRO A 117 13.58 0.42 -13.47
C PRO A 117 13.58 0.18 -14.99
N GLY A 118 13.65 1.26 -15.79
CA GLY A 118 13.88 1.18 -17.25
C GLY A 118 13.07 2.18 -18.06
N ASN A 119 13.74 2.95 -18.94
CA ASN A 119 13.11 3.99 -19.75
C ASN A 119 12.00 3.46 -20.66
N GLN A 120 12.18 2.27 -21.26
CA GLN A 120 11.19 1.67 -22.15
C GLN A 120 9.90 1.25 -21.43
N VAL A 121 10.04 0.70 -20.23
CA VAL A 121 8.91 0.32 -19.37
C VAL A 121 8.15 1.57 -18.93
N TYR A 122 8.89 2.62 -18.56
CA TYR A 122 8.32 3.92 -18.18
C TYR A 122 7.52 4.57 -19.32
N LEU A 123 8.10 4.66 -20.52
CA LEU A 123 7.45 5.25 -21.70
C LEU A 123 6.16 4.49 -22.08
N ARG A 124 6.16 3.16 -21.98
CA ARG A 124 4.97 2.34 -22.24
C ARG A 124 3.89 2.51 -21.17
N CYS A 125 4.26 2.60 -19.89
CA CYS A 125 3.32 2.97 -18.83
C CYS A 125 2.69 4.34 -19.09
N LEU A 126 3.48 5.31 -19.55
CA LEU A 126 3.01 6.66 -19.85
C LEU A 126 2.08 6.69 -21.07
N LYS A 127 2.39 5.92 -22.13
CA LYS A 127 1.52 5.74 -23.30
C LYS A 127 0.19 5.10 -22.90
N LEU A 128 0.23 4.02 -22.11
CA LEU A 128 -0.97 3.34 -21.62
C LEU A 128 -1.82 4.26 -20.73
N SER A 129 -1.20 5.06 -19.86
CA SER A 129 -1.91 6.04 -19.02
C SER A 129 -2.65 7.10 -19.85
N LYS A 130 -2.04 7.58 -20.95
CA LYS A 130 -2.68 8.55 -21.86
C LYS A 130 -3.90 7.96 -22.56
N GLU A 131 -3.79 6.74 -23.07
CA GLU A 131 -4.90 6.07 -23.75
C GLU A 131 -6.07 5.74 -22.80
N VAL A 132 -5.77 5.36 -21.55
CA VAL A 132 -6.81 5.13 -20.52
C VAL A 132 -7.54 6.43 -20.18
N LYS A 133 -6.83 7.57 -20.07
CA LYS A 133 -7.45 8.88 -19.84
C LYS A 133 -8.32 9.32 -21.02
N ARG A 134 -7.83 9.14 -22.25
CA ARG A 134 -8.61 9.42 -23.46
C ARG A 134 -9.89 8.60 -23.51
N ALA A 135 -9.81 7.30 -23.21
CA ALA A 135 -10.98 6.43 -23.16
C ALA A 135 -11.98 6.80 -22.03
N GLN A 136 -11.52 7.43 -20.95
CA GLN A 136 -12.37 7.99 -19.90
C GLN A 136 -13.10 9.25 -20.39
N GLU A 137 -12.38 10.15 -21.05
CA GLU A 137 -12.94 11.38 -21.62
C GLU A 137 -14.02 11.05 -22.68
N ASP A 138 -13.75 10.07 -23.55
CA ASP A 138 -14.71 9.59 -24.56
C ASP A 138 -15.96 8.95 -23.91
N LYS A 139 -15.82 8.27 -22.76
CA LYS A 139 -16.95 7.72 -21.99
C LYS A 139 -17.76 8.82 -21.29
N ALA A 140 -17.09 9.78 -20.67
CA ALA A 140 -17.75 10.91 -20.01
C ALA A 140 -18.57 11.75 -21.01
N ALA A 141 -18.03 11.98 -22.21
CA ALA A 141 -18.74 12.67 -23.30
C ALA A 141 -19.97 11.88 -23.83
N ALA A 142 -19.96 10.54 -23.72
CA ALA A 142 -21.09 9.71 -24.11
C ALA A 142 -22.20 9.68 -23.03
N GLU A 143 -21.83 9.75 -21.75
CA GLU A 143 -22.77 9.78 -20.62
C GLU A 143 -23.46 11.16 -20.47
N GLU A 144 -22.74 12.25 -20.78
CA GLU A 144 -23.26 13.63 -20.74
C GLU A 144 -24.42 13.87 -21.73
N ASN A 145 -24.53 13.08 -22.79
CA ASN A 145 -25.62 13.16 -23.77
C ASN A 145 -26.93 12.45 -23.35
N THR A 146 -27.03 11.94 -22.11
CA THR A 146 -28.20 11.16 -21.64
C THR A 146 -28.92 11.69 -20.40
N ALA A 147 -28.58 12.88 -19.90
CA ALA A 147 -29.19 13.43 -18.69
C ALA A 147 -30.17 14.60 -18.97
N THR A 148 -31.47 14.38 -18.73
CA THR A 148 -32.50 15.42 -18.52
C THR A 148 -32.78 15.61 -17.01
N PRO A 149 -33.23 16.81 -16.56
CA PRO A 149 -33.00 17.30 -15.19
C PRO A 149 -34.15 17.08 -14.18
N GLU A 150 -33.79 17.36 -12.92
CA GLU A 150 -34.35 17.13 -11.56
C GLU A 150 -35.82 17.59 -11.27
N PRO A 151 -36.38 17.44 -10.03
CA PRO A 151 -36.09 18.39 -8.92
C PRO A 151 -36.18 17.91 -7.44
N ASP A 152 -35.41 18.61 -6.60
CA ASP A 152 -35.66 19.17 -5.25
C ASP A 152 -36.52 18.44 -4.18
N THR A 153 -35.97 18.34 -2.96
CA THR A 153 -36.72 18.78 -1.76
C THR A 153 -35.80 19.19 -0.61
N ALA A 154 -35.98 20.43 -0.14
CA ALA A 154 -35.41 21.01 1.06
C ALA A 154 -36.01 20.39 2.34
N GLY A 155 -35.21 20.30 3.40
CA GLY A 155 -35.64 19.89 4.74
C GLY A 155 -34.94 20.75 5.79
N ASP A 156 -35.75 21.45 6.58
CA ASP A 156 -35.39 22.48 7.54
C ASP A 156 -34.51 21.98 8.70
N VAL A 157 -33.59 22.84 9.15
CA VAL A 157 -32.75 22.62 10.34
C VAL A 157 -33.25 23.54 11.45
N GLU A 158 -33.95 22.97 12.42
CA GLU A 158 -34.32 23.63 13.68
C GLU A 158 -33.19 23.44 14.71
N GLU A 159 -32.40 24.49 14.92
CA GLU A 159 -31.42 24.60 16.00
C GLU A 159 -32.16 24.77 17.34
N ASN A 160 -32.10 23.76 18.21
CA ASN A 160 -32.50 23.91 19.60
C ASN A 160 -31.28 23.81 20.51
N ALA A 161 -30.87 24.97 21.02
CA ALA A 161 -29.76 25.16 21.93
C ALA A 161 -30.10 24.57 23.31
N ALA A 162 -29.71 23.32 23.54
CA ALA A 162 -29.72 22.70 24.86
C ALA A 162 -28.38 22.93 25.57
N GLU A 163 -28.45 23.83 26.55
CA GLU A 163 -27.76 23.83 27.84
C GLU A 163 -26.46 23.00 27.99
N MET A 164 -25.41 23.73 28.32
CA MET A 164 -24.07 23.26 28.67
C MET A 164 -24.08 22.14 29.74
N ALA A 165 -24.10 20.88 29.31
CA ALA A 165 -23.87 19.73 30.16
C ALA A 165 -22.50 19.08 29.87
N LEU A 166 -21.48 19.56 30.59
CA LEU A 166 -20.38 18.77 31.16
C LEU A 166 -19.78 17.64 30.29
N GLY A 167 -19.16 17.96 29.14
CA GLY A 167 -18.08 17.17 28.48
C GLY A 167 -18.35 15.70 28.11
N TRP A 168 -19.51 15.15 28.44
CA TRP A 168 -19.93 13.78 28.26
C TRP A 168 -21.40 13.81 27.88
N SER A 169 -21.72 13.39 26.67
CA SER A 169 -23.08 13.22 26.19
C SER A 169 -23.32 11.76 25.81
N LEU A 170 -24.53 11.26 26.08
CA LEU A 170 -24.97 10.01 25.46
C LEU A 170 -25.14 10.26 23.96
N TYR A 171 -24.82 9.27 23.11
CA TYR A 171 -24.99 9.42 21.67
C TYR A 171 -26.48 9.56 21.33
N GLU A 172 -26.85 10.68 20.72
CA GLU A 172 -28.22 10.95 20.27
C GLU A 172 -28.35 10.61 18.77
N GLY A 173 -29.30 9.73 18.44
CA GLY A 173 -29.58 9.29 17.06
C GLY A 173 -29.57 7.76 16.88
N PRO A 174 -29.93 7.27 15.67
CA PRO A 174 -29.92 5.84 15.38
C PRO A 174 -28.48 5.29 15.40
N TRP A 175 -28.12 4.60 16.48
CA TRP A 175 -26.82 3.97 16.65
C TRP A 175 -26.58 2.89 15.57
N LYS A 176 -25.47 3.02 14.84
CA LYS A 176 -25.00 2.01 13.87
C LYS A 176 -23.81 1.26 14.48
N PRO A 177 -23.85 -0.08 14.59
CA PRO A 177 -22.73 -0.84 15.16
C PRO A 177 -21.52 -0.76 14.23
N LYS A 178 -20.48 -0.05 14.68
CA LYS A 178 -19.16 0.01 14.03
C LYS A 178 -18.14 -0.77 14.87
N PRO A 179 -17.10 -1.35 14.25
CA PRO A 179 -16.00 -1.95 15.00
C PRO A 179 -15.30 -0.87 15.86
N ILE A 180 -14.83 -1.29 17.04
CA ILE A 180 -14.15 -0.40 17.98
C ILE A 180 -12.93 0.25 17.29
N GLY A 181 -12.84 1.57 17.36
CA GLY A 181 -11.77 2.36 16.75
C GLY A 181 -12.10 2.93 15.37
N VAL A 182 -13.27 2.63 14.80
CA VAL A 182 -13.78 3.27 13.57
C VAL A 182 -14.89 4.25 13.96
N VAL A 183 -14.68 5.55 13.68
CA VAL A 183 -15.63 6.63 14.00
C VAL A 183 -16.69 6.81 12.92
#